data_AF-A0A366JWC3-F1
#
_entry.id   AF-A0A366JWC3-F1
#
_cell.length_a   1.000
_cell.length_b   1.000
_cell.length_c   1.000
_cell.angle_alpha   90.00
_cell.angle_beta   90.00
_cell.angle_gamma   90.00
#
_symmetry.space_group_name_H-M   'P 1'
#
loop_
_entity.id
_entity.type
_entity.pdbx_description
1 polymer ?
#
loop_
_entity_poly.entity_id
_entity_poly.type
_entity_poly.pdbx_seq_one_letter_code
_entity_poly.pdbx_strand_id
1 'polypeptide(L)'
;MITKEMLVRFDELNRRKKDLEAELDKLKDMFHQYFDTAVGQNEKGEVKIDSYKLQRQIRRTEKFDPAPTVSKLEELNLLDLIQKRPDEGKIKSAVDLGLIKEADLEGCRISKTTAALLIKKLD
;
A
#
# COMPACT_ATOMS: atom_id res chain seq x y z
N MET A 1 -15.74 2.76 29.15
CA MET A 1 -16.50 1.50 29.14
C MET A 1 -17.05 1.30 27.73
N ILE A 2 -16.82 0.14 27.10
CA ILE A 2 -17.32 -0.15 25.74
C ILE A 2 -18.71 -0.76 25.89
N THR A 3 -19.71 -0.27 25.15
CA THR A 3 -21.08 -0.80 25.20
C THR A 3 -21.40 -1.65 23.98
N LYS A 4 -22.38 -2.55 24.13
CA LYS A 4 -22.91 -3.35 23.01
C LYS A 4 -23.43 -2.47 21.87
N GLU A 5 -24.07 -1.35 22.19
CA GLU A 5 -24.58 -0.39 21.22
C GLU A 5 -23.45 0.22 20.37
N MET A 6 -22.30 0.53 20.98
CA MET A 6 -21.12 1.00 20.24
C MET A 6 -20.60 -0.04 19.24
N LEU A 7 -20.58 -1.32 19.63
CA LEU A 7 -20.13 -2.41 18.77
C LEU A 7 -21.10 -2.68 17.61
N VAL A 8 -22.40 -2.68 17.88
CA VAL A 8 -23.44 -2.82 16.84
C VAL A 8 -23.36 -1.64 15.86
N ARG A 9 -23.24 -0.42 16.38
CA ARG A 9 -23.14 0.77 15.53
C ARG A 9 -21.88 0.75 14.67
N PHE A 10 -20.75 0.28 15.22
CA PHE A 10 -19.52 0.11 14.46
C PHE A 10 -19.70 -0.91 13.32
N ASP A 11 -20.31 -2.06 13.58
CA ASP A 11 -20.56 -3.08 12.53
C ASP A 11 -21.48 -2.55 11.42
N GLU A 12 -22.57 -1.87 11.78
CA GLU A 12 -23.47 -1.22 10.82
C GLU A 12 -22.73 -0.21 9.94
N LEU A 13 -21.95 0.69 10.55
CA LEU A 13 -21.17 1.69 9.83
C LEU A 13 -20.13 1.04 8.93
N ASN A 14 -19.49 -0.04 9.37
CA ASN A 14 -18.49 -0.75 8.59
C ASN A 14 -19.10 -1.45 7.35
N ARG A 15 -20.32 -2.00 7.47
CA ARG A 15 -21.05 -2.56 6.33
C ARG A 15 -21.47 -1.48 5.33
N ARG A 16 -22.09 -0.39 5.82
CA ARG A 16 -22.48 0.74 4.96
C ARG A 16 -21.27 1.37 4.27
N LYS A 17 -20.14 1.46 4.98
CA LYS A 17 -18.88 1.93 4.40
C LYS A 17 -18.47 1.05 3.22
N LYS A 18 -18.50 -0.28 3.36
CA LYS A 18 -18.19 -1.20 2.26
C LYS A 18 -19.14 -1.05 1.07
N ASP A 19 -20.43 -0.88 1.33
CA ASP A 19 -21.42 -0.70 0.27
C ASP A 19 -21.17 0.60 -0.50
N LEU A 20 -20.88 1.71 0.21
CA LEU A 20 -20.50 2.99 -0.38
C LEU A 20 -19.17 2.92 -1.13
N GLU A 21 -18.17 2.22 -0.59
CA GLU A 21 -16.89 1.99 -1.26
C GLU A 21 -17.10 1.22 -2.58
N ALA A 22 -17.95 0.19 -2.59
CA ALA A 22 -18.27 -0.57 -3.79
C ALA A 22 -19.03 0.26 -4.85
N GLU A 23 -19.94 1.14 -4.43
CA GLU A 23 -20.63 2.07 -5.33
C GLU A 23 -19.66 3.10 -5.94
N LEU A 24 -18.77 3.66 -5.11
CA LEU A 24 -17.73 4.57 -5.57
C LEU A 24 -16.77 3.89 -6.55
N ASP A 25 -16.38 2.64 -6.32
CA ASP A 25 -15.49 1.90 -7.23
C ASP A 25 -16.16 1.65 -8.58
N LYS A 26 -17.45 1.27 -8.60
CA LYS A 26 -18.20 1.18 -9.87
C LYS A 26 -18.21 2.49 -10.65
N LEU A 27 -18.42 3.62 -9.96
CA LEU A 27 -18.38 4.94 -10.60
C LEU A 27 -16.98 5.26 -11.15
N LYS A 28 -15.92 4.97 -10.41
CA LYS A 28 -14.53 5.15 -10.88
C LYS A 28 -14.27 4.32 -12.14
N ASP A 29 -14.70 3.07 -12.17
CA ASP A 29 -14.53 2.20 -13.32
C ASP A 29 -15.23 2.76 -14.55
N MET A 30 -16.47 3.25 -14.39
CA MET A 30 -17.21 3.93 -15.46
C MET A 30 -16.49 5.19 -15.95
N PHE A 31 -15.94 6.00 -15.06
CA PHE A 31 -15.18 7.20 -15.42
C PHE A 31 -13.89 6.85 -16.18
N HIS A 32 -13.19 5.79 -15.77
CA HIS A 32 -12.02 5.30 -16.47
C HIS A 32 -12.36 4.81 -17.88
N GLN A 33 -13.41 4.00 -18.03
CA GLN A 33 -13.88 3.53 -19.34
C GLN A 33 -14.30 4.68 -20.27
N TYR A 34 -14.96 5.70 -19.72
CA TYR A 34 -15.29 6.92 -20.45
C TYR A 34 -14.02 7.57 -21.02
N PHE A 35 -12.99 7.80 -20.19
CA PHE A 35 -11.74 8.41 -20.67
C PHE A 35 -10.94 7.50 -21.60
N ASP A 36 -10.91 6.18 -21.37
CA ASP A 36 -10.26 5.23 -22.27
C ASP A 36 -10.85 5.29 -23.67
N THR A 37 -12.16 5.52 -23.78
CA THR A 37 -12.87 5.68 -25.06
C THR A 37 -12.69 7.09 -25.65
N ALA A 38 -12.74 8.13 -24.82
CA ALA A 38 -12.77 9.53 -25.26
C ALA A 38 -11.38 10.09 -25.62
N VAL A 39 -10.35 9.75 -24.83
CA VAL A 39 -8.98 10.28 -24.98
C VAL A 39 -7.92 9.20 -25.15
N GLY A 40 -8.27 7.93 -24.93
CA GLY A 40 -7.35 6.79 -25.03
C GLY A 40 -6.85 6.28 -23.68
N GLN A 41 -6.30 5.06 -23.70
CA GLN A 41 -5.76 4.43 -22.50
C GLN A 41 -4.50 5.17 -22.00
N ASN A 42 -4.40 5.35 -20.68
CA ASN A 42 -3.29 6.01 -20.01
C ASN A 42 -3.07 7.49 -20.37
N GLU A 43 -4.04 8.12 -21.03
CA GLU A 43 -3.99 9.53 -21.38
C GLU A 43 -4.72 10.40 -20.34
N LYS A 44 -4.24 11.63 -20.18
CA LYS A 44 -4.90 12.63 -19.32
C LYS A 44 -6.16 13.13 -20.01
N GLY A 45 -7.22 13.34 -19.25
CA GLY A 45 -8.50 13.80 -19.77
C GLY A 45 -9.22 14.71 -18.78
N GLU A 46 -10.05 15.60 -19.31
CA GLU A 46 -10.87 16.52 -18.53
C GLU A 46 -12.24 16.67 -19.20
N VAL A 47 -13.30 16.64 -18.40
CA VAL A 47 -14.66 16.97 -18.84
C VAL A 47 -15.35 17.83 -17.79
N LYS A 48 -16.16 18.79 -18.24
CA LYS A 48 -17.04 19.60 -17.39
C LYS A 48 -18.49 19.24 -17.72
N ILE A 49 -19.27 18.96 -16.68
CA ILE A 49 -20.70 18.66 -16.77
C ILE A 49 -21.38 19.51 -15.70
N ASP A 50 -22.18 20.48 -16.15
CA ASP A 50 -22.81 21.50 -15.29
C ASP A 50 -21.81 22.16 -14.32
N SER A 51 -22.05 22.03 -13.02
CA SER A 51 -21.21 22.56 -11.94
C SER A 51 -20.04 21.66 -11.56
N TYR A 52 -19.84 20.52 -12.24
CA TYR A 52 -18.84 19.53 -11.89
C TYR A 52 -17.75 19.43 -12.95
N LYS A 53 -16.54 19.10 -12.48
CA LYS A 53 -15.36 18.90 -13.32
C LYS A 53 -14.73 17.55 -12.96
N LEU A 54 -14.65 16.66 -13.93
CA LEU A 54 -14.00 15.36 -13.80
C LEU A 54 -12.66 15.41 -14.55
N GLN A 55 -11.59 15.01 -13.88
CA GLN A 55 -10.23 14.96 -14.45
C GLN A 55 -9.59 13.60 -14.18
N ARG A 56 -9.02 12.98 -15.22
CA ARG A 56 -8.15 11.82 -15.08
C ARG A 56 -6.70 12.28 -14.93
N GLN A 57 -6.12 12.01 -13.77
CA GLN A 57 -4.70 12.21 -13.53
C GLN A 57 -3.93 10.92 -13.83
N ILE A 58 -2.85 11.03 -14.58
CA ILE A 58 -1.91 9.94 -14.82
C ILE A 58 -0.64 10.22 -14.03
N ARG A 59 -0.30 9.33 -13.11
CA ARG A 59 0.95 9.37 -12.32
C ARG A 59 1.81 8.19 -12.77
N ARG A 60 3.00 8.48 -13.28
CA ARG A 60 4.00 7.45 -13.59
C ARG A 60 4.93 7.32 -12.39
N THR A 61 5.05 6.12 -11.86
CA THR A 61 6.04 5.80 -10.83
C THR A 61 7.04 4.86 -11.48
N GLU A 62 8.23 5.37 -11.74
CA GLU A 62 9.34 4.55 -12.23
C GLU A 62 10.09 4.00 -11.02
N LYS A 63 10.32 2.69 -11.02
CA LYS A 63 11.16 2.01 -10.04
C LYS A 63 12.22 1.24 -10.79
N PHE A 64 13.42 1.26 -10.26
CA PHE A 64 14.52 0.43 -10.74
C PHE A 64 14.33 -1.01 -10.30
N ASP A 65 14.55 -1.96 -11.20
CA ASP A 65 14.66 -3.37 -10.83
C ASP A 65 15.98 -3.55 -10.05
N PRO A 66 15.94 -4.00 -8.78
CA PRO A 66 17.12 -4.07 -7.94
C PRO A 66 18.28 -4.86 -8.55
N ALA A 67 18.02 -6.03 -9.14
CA ALA A 67 19.09 -6.92 -9.58
C ALA A 67 19.92 -6.37 -10.77
N PRO A 68 19.32 -6.01 -11.92
CA PRO A 68 20.07 -5.43 -13.03
C PRO A 68 20.60 -4.04 -12.70
N THR A 69 19.90 -3.26 -11.87
CA THR A 69 20.35 -1.91 -11.51
C THR A 69 21.56 -1.95 -10.60
N VAL A 70 21.59 -2.81 -9.59
CA VAL A 70 22.77 -2.99 -8.72
C VAL A 70 23.97 -3.44 -9.54
N SER A 71 23.81 -4.46 -10.39
CA SER A 71 24.89 -4.94 -11.26
C SER A 71 25.45 -3.83 -12.16
N LYS A 72 24.58 -2.97 -12.73
CA LYS A 72 25.03 -1.84 -13.55
C LYS A 72 25.74 -0.77 -12.73
N LEU A 73 25.26 -0.47 -11.53
CA LEU A 73 25.90 0.49 -10.63
C LEU A 73 27.26 0.01 -10.14
N GLU A 74 27.43 -1.31 -9.92
CA GLU A 74 28.71 -1.93 -9.62
C GLU A 74 29.70 -1.82 -10.79
N GLU A 75 29.26 -2.09 -12.04
CA GLU A 75 30.07 -1.89 -13.24
C GLU A 75 30.57 -0.45 -13.40
N LEU A 76 29.74 0.52 -13.01
CA LEU A 76 30.04 1.95 -13.08
C LEU A 76 30.84 2.46 -11.86
N ASN A 77 31.17 1.59 -10.90
CA ASN A 77 31.82 1.93 -9.64
C ASN A 77 31.08 3.00 -8.82
N LEU A 78 29.75 3.07 -8.95
CA LEU A 78 28.85 3.99 -8.24
C LEU A 78 28.23 3.32 -7.00
N LEU A 79 29.10 2.85 -6.11
CA LEU A 79 28.71 2.03 -4.96
C LEU A 79 27.92 2.80 -3.89
N ASP A 80 28.04 4.12 -3.86
CA ASP A 80 27.29 5.01 -2.96
C ASP A 80 25.79 5.03 -3.27
N LEU A 81 25.40 4.68 -4.50
CA LEU A 81 24.00 4.55 -4.94
C LEU A 81 23.38 3.20 -4.56
N ILE A 82 24.16 2.29 -3.98
CA ILE A 82 23.72 0.94 -3.60
C ILE A 82 23.49 0.89 -2.08
N GLN A 83 22.23 0.70 -1.67
CA GLN A 83 21.88 0.50 -0.27
C GLN A 83 21.85 -0.99 0.09
N LYS A 84 22.78 -1.45 0.93
CA LYS A 84 22.74 -2.81 1.50
C LYS A 84 21.62 -2.88 2.53
N ARG A 85 20.61 -3.73 2.28
CA ARG A 85 19.51 -3.96 3.21
C ARG A 85 19.69 -5.29 3.94
N PRO A 86 19.44 -5.32 5.26
CA PRO A 86 19.44 -6.56 6.01
C PRO A 86 18.36 -7.51 5.47
N ASP A 87 18.71 -8.79 5.36
CA ASP A 87 17.76 -9.85 5.01
C ASP A 87 17.00 -10.26 6.28
N GLU A 88 15.88 -9.58 6.53
CA GLU A 88 15.07 -9.79 7.73
C GLU A 88 14.62 -11.25 7.91
N GLY A 89 14.37 -11.95 6.80
CA GLY A 89 13.99 -13.36 6.81
C GLY A 89 15.11 -14.25 7.34
N LYS A 90 16.33 -14.09 6.81
CA LYS A 90 17.50 -14.84 7.27
C LYS A 90 17.90 -14.48 8.70
N ILE A 91 17.81 -13.20 9.07
CA ILE A 91 18.09 -12.75 10.43
C ILE A 91 17.13 -13.44 11.41
N LYS A 92 15.83 -13.47 11.10
CA LYS A 92 14.85 -14.16 11.93
C LYS A 92 15.16 -15.64 12.07
N SER A 93 15.44 -16.34 10.96
CA SER A 93 15.82 -17.76 11.01
C SER A 93 17.10 -18.00 11.81
N ALA A 94 18.10 -17.12 11.72
CA ALA A 94 19.33 -17.24 12.49
C ALA A 94 19.11 -17.05 13.99
N VAL A 95 18.17 -16.17 14.39
CA VAL A 95 17.74 -16.01 15.79
C VAL A 95 16.99 -17.27 16.26
N ASP A 96 16.04 -17.77 15.47
CA ASP A 96 15.25 -18.96 15.80
C ASP A 96 16.13 -20.22 15.94
N LEU A 97 17.19 -20.32 15.14
CA LEU A 97 18.19 -21.40 15.19
C LEU A 97 19.27 -21.18 16.26
N GLY A 98 19.25 -20.06 16.99
CA GLY A 98 20.23 -19.75 18.04
C GLY A 98 21.63 -19.40 17.52
N LEU A 99 21.78 -19.10 16.23
CA LEU A 99 23.04 -18.67 15.62
C LEU A 99 23.40 -17.22 15.99
N ILE A 100 22.39 -16.40 16.31
CA ILE A 100 22.52 -15.02 16.77
C ILE A 100 21.58 -14.87 17.97
N LYS A 101 22.02 -14.22 19.05
CA LYS A 101 21.16 -13.98 20.22
C LYS A 101 20.33 -12.72 20.00
N GLU A 102 19.16 -12.64 20.64
CA GLU A 102 18.33 -11.42 20.58
C GLU A 102 19.09 -10.19 21.10
N ALA A 103 19.95 -10.37 22.11
CA ALA A 103 20.80 -9.31 22.67
C ALA A 103 21.80 -8.73 21.64
N ASP A 104 22.22 -9.53 20.65
CA ASP A 104 23.14 -9.08 19.61
C ASP A 104 22.46 -8.12 18.61
N LEU A 105 21.12 -8.06 18.63
CA LEU A 105 20.31 -7.20 17.77
C LEU A 105 19.69 -6.01 18.52
N GLU A 106 20.14 -5.76 19.76
CA GLU A 106 19.66 -4.65 20.57
C GLU A 106 20.03 -3.30 19.91
N GLY A 107 19.08 -2.37 19.82
CA GLY A 107 19.27 -1.09 19.12
C GLY A 107 19.14 -1.14 17.59
N CYS A 108 19.09 -2.33 16.97
CA CYS A 108 18.94 -2.49 15.52
C CYS A 108 17.47 -2.48 15.04
N ARG A 109 16.50 -2.58 15.96
CA ARG A 109 15.07 -2.70 15.64
C ARG A 109 14.36 -1.35 15.75
N ILE A 110 13.69 -0.94 14.66
CA ILE A 110 12.73 0.17 14.69
C ILE A 110 11.32 -0.43 14.82
N SER A 111 10.74 -0.35 16.00
CA SER A 111 9.36 -0.80 16.24
C SER A 111 8.37 0.34 16.00
N LYS A 112 7.48 0.15 15.02
CA LYS A 112 6.32 1.04 14.81
C LYS A 112 5.05 0.32 15.24
N THR A 113 4.56 0.65 16.43
CA THR A 113 3.27 0.12 16.90
C THR A 113 2.13 0.83 16.17
N THR A 114 1.38 0.08 15.37
CA THR A 114 0.19 0.60 14.68
C THR A 114 -1.03 -0.17 15.21
N ALA A 115 -1.99 0.53 15.81
CA ALA A 115 -3.21 -0.09 16.30
C ALA A 115 -4.15 -0.37 15.12
N ALA A 116 -4.53 -1.63 14.92
CA ALA A 116 -5.54 -2.04 13.95
C ALA A 116 -6.74 -2.64 14.70
N LEU A 117 -7.95 -2.21 14.35
CA LEU A 117 -9.19 -2.72 14.92
C LEU A 117 -9.74 -3.83 14.03
N LEU A 118 -9.96 -5.01 14.60
CA LEU A 118 -10.58 -6.15 13.93
C LEU A 118 -11.72 -6.69 14.80
N ILE A 119 -12.95 -6.54 14.34
CA ILE A 119 -14.13 -7.14 14.97
C ILE A 119 -14.53 -8.37 14.15
N LYS A 120 -14.52 -9.55 14.78
CA LYS A 120 -15.02 -10.80 14.20
C LYS A 120 -16.34 -11.16 14.88
N LYS A 121 -17.32 -11.57 14.10
CA LYS A 121 -18.52 -12.22 14.61
C LYS A 121 -18.14 -13.64 15.01
N LEU A 122 -18.47 -14.04 16.24
CA LEU A 122 -18.39 -15.44 16.67
C LEU A 122 -19.78 -16.04 16.39
N ASP A 123 -19.81 -17.08 15.56
CA ASP A 123 -21.00 -17.90 15.33
C ASP A 123 -21.28 -18.83 16.52
#